data_AF-W4FS76-F1
#
_entry.id   AF-W4FS76-F1
#
_cell.length_a   1.000
_cell.length_b   1.000
_cell.length_c   1.000
_cell.angle_alpha   90.00
_cell.angle_beta   90.00
_cell.angle_gamma   90.00
#
_symmetry.space_group_name_H-M   'P 1'
#
loop_
_entity.id
_entity.type
_entity.pdbx_description
1 polymer ?
#
loop_
_entity_poly.entity_id
_entity_poly.type
_entity_poly.pdbx_seq_one_letter_code
_entity_poly.pdbx_strand_id
1 'polypeptide(L)'
;MASAEPIGSVVELHQPLHVLEHKVPFRNLLMGLFVFYAVSFAITWYRVWWNSLAGILVAAVGLLWFTFPSAKDGIWLELYYYSSFGVILLHIATVGFLAYDWVMSDIQAALGISEDASRSLWGMYTALILVVSAQAIFSGVTVNTCHRLRMELQRNGLVASVHPGYTELT
;
A
#
# COMPACT_ATOMS: atom_id res chain seq x y z
N MET A 1 -42.73 1.70 55.66
CA MET A 1 -41.53 2.51 55.34
C MET A 1 -40.79 1.79 54.23
N ALA A 2 -40.87 2.32 53.02
CA ALA A 2 -40.19 1.76 51.85
C ALA A 2 -38.70 2.12 51.92
N SER A 3 -37.84 1.11 51.92
CA SER A 3 -36.40 1.26 51.78
C SER A 3 -36.08 1.36 50.29
N ALA A 4 -35.66 2.55 49.85
CA ALA A 4 -35.12 2.76 48.50
C ALA A 4 -33.72 2.11 48.39
N GLU A 5 -33.48 1.43 47.26
CA GLU A 5 -32.22 0.81 46.85
C GLU A 5 -31.08 1.82 46.67
N PRO A 6 -29.81 1.39 46.61
CA PRO A 6 -28.87 1.92 45.66
C PRO A 6 -28.83 1.02 44.43
N ILE A 7 -29.53 1.49 43.39
CA ILE A 7 -29.38 1.11 42.00
C ILE A 7 -27.91 1.33 41.60
N GLY A 8 -27.34 0.32 40.94
CA GLY A 8 -26.25 0.50 39.99
C GLY A 8 -24.88 0.76 40.60
N SER A 9 -24.13 -0.31 40.84
CA SER A 9 -22.71 -0.25 40.50
C SER A 9 -22.63 -0.04 39.00
N VAL A 10 -22.59 1.22 38.57
CA VAL A 10 -22.05 1.60 37.27
C VAL A 10 -20.62 1.10 37.32
N VAL A 11 -20.42 -0.14 36.85
CA VAL A 11 -19.11 -0.56 36.37
C VAL A 11 -18.87 0.37 35.20
N GLU A 12 -18.24 1.51 35.49
CA GLU A 12 -17.51 2.29 34.51
C GLU A 12 -16.44 1.36 33.97
N LEU A 13 -16.86 0.48 33.05
CA LEU A 13 -15.98 -0.28 32.20
C LEU A 13 -15.35 0.77 31.28
N HIS A 14 -14.40 1.55 31.79
CA HIS A 14 -13.47 2.32 30.98
C HIS A 14 -12.67 1.29 30.17
N GLN A 15 -13.28 0.66 29.17
CA GLN A 15 -12.54 -0.10 28.18
C GLN A 15 -11.65 0.92 27.46
N PRO A 16 -10.33 0.86 27.61
CA PRO A 16 -9.47 1.77 26.87
C PRO A 16 -9.78 1.61 25.38
N LEU A 17 -9.89 2.75 24.68
CA LEU A 17 -10.04 2.79 23.22
C LEU A 17 -9.04 1.82 22.60
N HIS A 18 -9.53 0.91 21.75
CA HIS A 18 -8.73 -0.20 21.23
C HIS A 18 -7.47 0.32 20.54
N VAL A 19 -6.31 -0.17 21.00
CA VAL A 19 -4.99 0.06 20.42
C VAL A 19 -5.05 -0.15 18.91
N LEU A 20 -4.47 0.77 18.13
CA LEU A 20 -4.33 0.62 16.67
C LEU A 20 -3.25 -0.42 16.36
N GLU A 21 -3.61 -1.70 16.50
CA GLU A 21 -2.71 -2.85 16.33
C GLU A 21 -2.03 -2.85 14.96
N HIS A 22 -2.72 -2.38 13.91
CA HIS A 22 -2.20 -2.40 12.55
C HIS A 22 -1.42 -1.14 12.15
N LYS A 23 -1.34 -0.11 13.01
CA LYS A 23 -0.63 1.15 12.70
C LYS A 23 0.87 0.95 12.50
N VAL A 24 1.53 0.26 13.42
CA VAL A 24 2.98 0.01 13.36
C VAL A 24 3.35 -0.96 12.23
N PRO A 25 2.65 -2.12 12.06
CA PRO A 25 2.88 -2.99 10.91
C PRO A 25 2.70 -2.27 9.57
N PHE A 26 1.63 -1.47 9.43
CA PHE A 26 1.39 -0.69 8.22
C PHE A 26 2.53 0.29 7.94
N ARG A 27 2.99 1.04 8.95
CA ARG A 27 4.12 1.98 8.82
C ARG A 27 5.38 1.28 8.29
N ASN A 28 5.72 0.14 8.88
CA ASN A 28 6.94 -0.58 8.53
C ASN A 28 6.87 -1.14 7.10
N LEU A 29 5.72 -1.71 6.72
CA LEU A 29 5.48 -2.18 5.35
C LEU A 29 5.53 -1.02 4.36
N LEU A 30 4.91 0.12 4.68
CA LEU A 30 4.89 1.28 3.82
C LEU A 30 6.28 1.89 3.61
N MET A 31 7.09 1.99 4.67
CA MET A 31 8.50 2.41 4.55
C MET A 31 9.30 1.43 3.69
N GLY A 32 9.13 0.12 3.91
CA GLY A 32 9.77 -0.91 3.10
C GLY A 32 9.37 -0.81 1.62
N LEU A 33 8.09 -0.57 1.36
CA LEU A 33 7.54 -0.39 0.02
C LEU A 33 8.10 0.87 -0.65
N PHE A 34 8.20 1.99 0.07
CA PHE A 34 8.81 3.23 -0.44
C PHE A 34 10.27 3.02 -0.85
N VAL A 35 11.07 2.40 0.03
CA VAL A 35 12.48 2.08 -0.27
C VAL A 35 12.58 1.12 -1.45
N PHE A 36 11.73 0.10 -1.50
CA PHE A 36 11.72 -0.85 -2.59
C PHE A 36 11.40 -0.18 -3.93
N TYR A 37 10.45 0.75 -3.97
CA TYR A 37 10.19 1.54 -5.17
C TYR A 37 11.35 2.44 -5.57
N ALA A 38 12.02 3.07 -4.61
CA ALA A 38 13.19 3.91 -4.89
C ALA A 38 14.35 3.12 -5.51
N VAL A 39 14.66 1.93 -4.97
CA VAL A 39 15.66 1.03 -5.55
C VAL A 39 15.23 0.54 -6.93
N SER A 40 13.96 0.14 -7.06
CA SER A 40 13.43 -0.32 -8.33
C SER A 40 13.42 0.76 -9.40
N PHE A 41 13.23 2.02 -9.03
CA PHE A 41 13.29 3.15 -9.95
C PHE A 41 14.66 3.27 -10.61
N ALA A 42 15.75 3.06 -9.86
CA ALA A 42 17.09 3.01 -10.42
C ALA A 42 17.27 1.81 -11.39
N ILE A 43 16.75 0.63 -11.04
CA ILE A 43 16.84 -0.58 -11.88
C ILE A 43 16.04 -0.41 -13.18
N THR A 44 14.85 0.19 -13.08
CA THR A 44 13.90 0.33 -14.19
C THR A 44 14.11 1.60 -15.02
N TRP A 45 15.12 2.41 -14.68
CA TRP A 45 15.37 3.75 -15.23
C TRP A 45 15.30 3.81 -16.76
N TYR A 46 15.86 2.82 -17.44
CA TYR A 46 15.99 2.83 -18.91
C TYR A 46 14.74 2.40 -19.68
N ARG A 47 13.68 1.91 -19.03
CA ARG A 47 12.50 1.39 -19.76
C ARG A 47 11.15 1.65 -19.10
N VAL A 48 11.02 1.33 -17.82
CA VAL A 48 9.74 1.37 -17.10
C VAL A 48 9.84 2.15 -15.78
N TRP A 49 10.68 3.18 -15.74
CA TRP A 49 10.91 4.02 -14.57
C TRP A 49 9.62 4.66 -14.02
N TRP A 50 8.70 5.03 -14.93
CA TRP A 50 7.42 5.64 -14.60
C TRP A 50 6.55 4.72 -13.74
N ASN A 51 6.69 3.39 -13.89
CA ASN A 51 5.96 2.41 -13.10
C ASN A 51 6.41 2.44 -11.63
N SER A 52 7.73 2.52 -11.39
CA SER A 52 8.28 2.68 -10.04
C SER A 52 8.00 4.07 -9.47
N LEU A 53 8.03 5.13 -10.31
CA LEU A 53 7.71 6.49 -9.87
C LEU A 53 6.28 6.62 -9.35
N ALA A 54 5.31 6.05 -10.06
CA ALA A 54 3.91 6.03 -9.60
C ALA A 54 3.79 5.38 -8.22
N GLY A 55 4.52 4.27 -8.00
CA GLY A 55 4.64 3.61 -6.70
C GLY A 55 5.23 4.52 -5.61
N ILE A 56 6.32 5.25 -5.91
CA ILE A 56 6.92 6.23 -4.97
C ILE A 56 5.90 7.29 -4.58
N LEU A 57 5.22 7.89 -5.55
CA LEU A 57 4.25 8.96 -5.31
C LEU A 57 3.10 8.47 -4.41
N VAL A 58 2.56 7.29 -4.68
CA VAL A 58 1.49 6.71 -3.84
C VAL A 58 2.01 6.34 -2.46
N ALA A 59 3.19 5.74 -2.33
CA ALA A 59 3.78 5.45 -1.03
C ALA A 59 4.01 6.73 -0.20
N ALA A 60 4.44 7.82 -0.84
CA ALA A 60 4.58 9.12 -0.19
C ALA A 60 3.25 9.66 0.35
N VAL A 61 2.14 9.50 -0.39
CA VAL A 61 0.79 9.85 0.10
C VAL A 61 0.45 9.08 1.38
N GLY A 62 0.78 7.78 1.45
CA GLY A 62 0.60 7.00 2.67
C GLY A 62 1.45 7.52 3.84
N LEU A 63 2.68 7.99 3.57
CA LEU A 63 3.57 8.54 4.60
C LEU A 63 3.08 9.91 5.11
N LEU A 64 2.39 10.68 4.27
CA LEU A 64 1.76 11.94 4.69
C LEU A 64 0.70 11.70 5.77
N TRP A 65 -0.02 10.58 5.76
CA TRP A 65 -0.97 10.24 6.83
C TRP A 65 -0.30 10.14 8.21
N PHE A 66 0.92 9.58 8.28
CA PHE A 66 1.67 9.52 9.54
C PHE A 66 2.21 10.87 10.01
N THR A 67 2.43 11.80 9.07
CA THR A 67 2.94 13.15 9.37
C THR A 67 1.81 14.09 9.77
N PHE A 68 0.65 13.95 9.12
CA PHE A 68 -0.54 14.78 9.34
C PHE A 68 -1.76 13.91 9.67
N PRO A 69 -1.76 13.20 10.80
CA PRO A 69 -2.88 12.33 11.20
C PRO A 69 -4.16 13.12 11.51
N SER A 70 -4.04 14.43 11.78
CA SER A 70 -5.14 15.35 12.07
C SER A 70 -5.88 15.87 10.83
N ALA A 71 -5.44 15.51 9.63
CA ALA A 71 -6.22 15.79 8.43
C ALA A 71 -7.58 15.08 8.55
N LYS A 72 -8.66 15.85 8.51
CA LYS A 72 -10.06 15.40 8.66
C LYS A 72 -10.28 14.04 7.97
N ASP A 73 -10.88 13.12 8.71
CA ASP A 73 -11.39 11.82 8.25
C ASP A 73 -10.34 10.83 7.69
N GLY A 74 -9.05 11.07 7.92
CA GLY A 74 -8.01 10.15 7.44
C GLY A 74 -7.89 10.11 5.91
N ILE A 75 -8.23 11.22 5.23
CA ILE A 75 -8.27 11.32 3.76
C ILE A 75 -6.99 10.84 3.07
N TRP A 76 -5.81 11.06 3.66
CA TRP A 76 -4.54 10.58 3.11
C TRP A 76 -4.43 9.05 3.11
N LEU A 77 -4.99 8.39 4.13
CA LEU A 77 -5.03 6.94 4.21
C LEU A 77 -6.00 6.36 3.18
N GLU A 78 -7.14 7.02 2.95
CA GLU A 78 -8.11 6.63 1.93
C GLU A 78 -7.55 6.82 0.52
N LEU A 79 -6.92 7.97 0.26
CA LEU A 79 -6.28 8.25 -1.02
C LEU A 79 -5.18 7.23 -1.30
N TYR A 80 -4.30 6.95 -0.33
CA TYR A 80 -3.32 5.89 -0.43
C TYR A 80 -3.96 4.54 -0.78
N TYR A 81 -5.04 4.16 -0.09
CA TYR A 81 -5.72 2.88 -0.28
C TYR A 81 -6.23 2.71 -1.73
N TYR A 82 -6.98 3.69 -2.24
CA TYR A 82 -7.54 3.61 -3.59
C TYR A 82 -6.48 3.79 -4.68
N SER A 83 -5.53 4.71 -4.50
CA SER A 83 -4.42 4.89 -5.45
C SER A 83 -3.53 3.65 -5.54
N SER A 84 -3.40 2.87 -4.46
CA SER A 84 -2.62 1.64 -4.48
C SER A 84 -3.23 0.56 -5.38
N PHE A 85 -4.56 0.48 -5.52
CA PHE A 85 -5.16 -0.40 -6.53
C PHE A 85 -4.80 0.02 -7.95
N GLY A 86 -4.82 1.34 -8.22
CA GLY A 86 -4.37 1.88 -9.49
C GLY A 86 -2.91 1.51 -9.81
N VAL A 87 -2.03 1.62 -8.82
CA VAL A 87 -0.61 1.23 -8.95
C VAL A 87 -0.44 -0.28 -9.14
N ILE A 88 -1.20 -1.12 -8.44
CA ILE A 88 -1.16 -2.59 -8.65
C ILE A 88 -1.57 -2.94 -10.09
N LEU A 89 -2.66 -2.35 -10.59
CA LEU A 89 -3.08 -2.54 -11.98
C LEU A 89 -2.02 -2.04 -12.97
N LEU A 90 -1.37 -0.92 -12.67
CA LEU A 90 -0.27 -0.39 -13.45
C LEU A 90 0.91 -1.36 -13.53
N HIS A 91 1.27 -1.99 -12.42
CA HIS A 91 2.32 -3.02 -12.38
C HIS A 91 1.96 -4.24 -13.23
N ILE A 92 0.73 -4.72 -13.12
CA ILE A 92 0.25 -5.86 -13.93
C ILE A 92 0.29 -5.52 -15.41
N ALA A 93 -0.17 -4.33 -15.80
CA ALA A 93 -0.12 -3.87 -17.18
C ALA A 93 1.32 -3.75 -17.69
N THR A 94 2.24 -3.26 -16.85
CA THR A 94 3.66 -3.13 -17.17
C THR A 94 4.33 -4.49 -17.38
N VAL A 95 3.98 -5.51 -16.59
CA VAL A 95 4.45 -6.89 -16.83
C VAL A 95 3.98 -7.39 -18.19
N GLY A 96 2.71 -7.15 -18.55
CA GLY A 96 2.18 -7.51 -19.86
C GLY A 96 2.91 -6.82 -21.02
N PHE A 97 3.18 -5.51 -20.89
CA PHE A 97 3.95 -4.74 -21.87
C PHE A 97 5.38 -5.29 -22.03
N LEU A 98 6.07 -5.58 -20.93
CA LEU A 98 7.42 -6.14 -20.97
C LEU A 98 7.46 -7.55 -21.60
N ALA A 99 6.46 -8.38 -21.31
CA ALA A 99 6.34 -9.72 -21.90
C ALA A 99 6.08 -9.64 -23.41
N TYR A 100 5.23 -8.71 -23.85
CA TYR A 100 4.99 -8.47 -25.27
C TYR A 100 6.27 -8.01 -25.98
N ASP A 101 6.96 -7.01 -25.43
CA ASP A 101 8.22 -6.49 -25.97
C ASP A 101 9.29 -7.58 -26.07
N TRP A 102 9.37 -8.44 -25.07
CA TRP A 102 10.27 -9.59 -25.06
C TRP A 102 9.95 -10.56 -26.21
N VAL A 103 8.71 -11.04 -26.32
CA VAL A 103 8.29 -11.96 -27.38
C VAL A 103 8.52 -11.35 -28.77
N MET A 104 8.18 -10.07 -28.95
CA MET A 104 8.39 -9.39 -30.23
C MET A 104 9.88 -9.26 -30.57
N SER A 105 10.74 -8.99 -29.58
CA SER A 105 12.19 -8.93 -29.80
C SER A 105 12.77 -10.28 -30.23
N ASP A 106 12.26 -11.39 -29.68
CA ASP A 106 12.67 -12.74 -30.10
C ASP A 106 12.18 -13.09 -31.51
N ILE A 107 10.94 -12.72 -31.85
CA ILE A 107 10.41 -12.92 -33.21
C ILE A 107 11.25 -12.13 -34.23
N GLN A 108 11.57 -10.87 -33.96
CA GLN A 108 12.39 -10.05 -34.85
C GLN A 108 13.81 -10.60 -35.02
N ALA A 109 14.41 -11.11 -33.95
CA ALA A 109 15.71 -11.78 -34.01
C ALA A 109 15.65 -13.08 -34.84
N ALA A 110 14.62 -13.90 -34.64
CA ALA A 110 14.42 -15.14 -35.39
C ALA A 110 14.19 -14.90 -36.90
N LEU A 111 13.56 -13.78 -37.25
CA LEU A 111 13.33 -13.37 -38.63
C LEU A 111 14.55 -12.67 -39.27
N GLY A 112 15.65 -12.48 -38.53
CA GLY A 112 16.84 -11.77 -39.03
C GLY A 112 16.61 -10.29 -39.32
N ILE A 113 15.58 -9.70 -38.73
CA ILE A 113 15.21 -8.29 -38.92
C ILE A 113 16.01 -7.38 -37.97
N SER A 114 16.51 -7.90 -36.86
CA SER A 114 17.27 -7.11 -35.89
C SER A 114 18.74 -6.95 -36.27
N GLU A 115 19.23 -5.71 -36.25
CA GLU A 115 20.65 -5.37 -36.51
C GLU A 115 21.60 -5.92 -35.41
N ASP A 116 21.08 -6.18 -34.22
CA ASP A 116 21.84 -6.57 -33.02
C ASP A 116 21.48 -7.98 -32.50
N ALA A 117 21.30 -8.96 -33.41
CA ALA A 117 20.91 -10.34 -33.08
C ALA A 117 21.85 -11.07 -32.09
N SER A 118 23.04 -10.52 -31.80
CA SER A 118 24.02 -11.10 -30.86
C SER A 118 23.81 -10.70 -29.39
N ARG A 119 23.03 -9.64 -29.09
CA ARG A 119 22.75 -9.24 -27.70
C ARG A 119 21.46 -9.87 -27.20
N SER A 120 21.59 -10.88 -26.34
CA SER A 120 20.44 -11.47 -25.64
C SER A 120 19.83 -10.48 -24.64
N LEU A 121 18.59 -10.04 -24.90
CA LEU A 121 17.81 -9.19 -24.00
C LEU A 121 17.02 -9.97 -22.93
N TRP A 122 17.11 -11.31 -22.95
CA TRP A 122 16.37 -12.20 -22.07
C TRP A 122 16.58 -11.88 -20.58
N GLY A 123 17.85 -11.70 -20.18
CA GLY A 123 18.19 -11.39 -18.80
C GLY A 123 17.60 -10.07 -18.33
N MET A 124 17.59 -9.05 -19.19
CA MET A 124 17.02 -7.74 -18.89
C MET A 124 15.49 -7.83 -18.70
N TYR A 125 14.76 -8.41 -19.66
CA TYR A 125 13.30 -8.53 -19.55
C TYR A 125 12.89 -9.39 -18.36
N THR A 126 13.58 -10.50 -18.11
CA THR A 126 13.32 -11.35 -16.94
C THR A 126 13.51 -10.57 -15.65
N ALA A 127 14.62 -9.82 -15.51
CA ALA A 127 14.88 -9.02 -14.31
C ALA A 127 13.81 -7.93 -14.11
N LEU A 128 13.42 -7.22 -15.17
CA LEU A 128 12.39 -6.19 -15.09
C LEU A 128 11.02 -6.77 -14.70
N ILE A 129 10.62 -7.89 -15.32
CA ILE A 129 9.35 -8.56 -14.99
C ILE A 129 9.33 -9.00 -13.53
N LEU A 130 10.43 -9.58 -13.03
CA LEU A 130 10.52 -10.01 -11.63
C LEU A 130 10.43 -8.83 -10.66
N VAL A 131 11.12 -7.73 -10.94
CA VAL A 131 11.07 -6.51 -10.12
C VAL A 131 9.65 -5.94 -10.09
N VAL A 132 9.01 -5.77 -11.25
CA VAL A 132 7.65 -5.21 -11.33
C VAL A 132 6.62 -6.17 -10.69
N SER A 133 6.79 -7.48 -10.84
CA SER A 133 5.91 -8.46 -10.17
C SER A 133 6.06 -8.41 -8.65
N ALA A 134 7.28 -8.28 -8.14
CA ALA A 134 7.52 -8.10 -6.71
C ALA A 134 6.88 -6.80 -6.19
N GLN A 135 6.85 -5.73 -6.99
CA GLN A 135 6.15 -4.48 -6.65
C GLN A 135 4.65 -4.68 -6.51
N ALA A 136 4.02 -5.39 -7.44
CA ALA A 136 2.60 -5.72 -7.36
C ALA A 136 2.27 -6.52 -6.09
N ILE A 137 3.06 -7.57 -5.80
CA ILE A 137 2.86 -8.42 -4.62
C ILE A 137 3.03 -7.60 -3.33
N PHE A 138 4.12 -6.84 -3.21
CA PHE A 138 4.41 -6.10 -1.98
C PHE A 138 3.40 -4.97 -1.75
N SER A 139 2.89 -4.36 -2.82
CA SER A 139 1.77 -3.42 -2.77
C SER A 139 0.50 -4.08 -2.26
N GLY A 140 0.16 -5.27 -2.77
CA GLY A 140 -1.01 -6.03 -2.32
C GLY A 140 -0.94 -6.35 -0.82
N VAL A 141 0.22 -6.76 -0.31
CA VAL A 141 0.44 -7.01 1.12
C VAL A 141 0.23 -5.72 1.93
N THR A 142 0.82 -4.61 1.49
CA THR A 142 0.72 -3.33 2.21
C THR A 142 -0.71 -2.78 2.21
N VAL A 143 -1.44 -2.91 1.10
CA VAL A 143 -2.86 -2.55 0.98
C VAL A 143 -3.74 -3.39 1.89
N ASN A 144 -3.48 -4.69 2.02
CA ASN A 144 -4.22 -5.55 2.93
C ASN A 144 -4.05 -5.11 4.40
N THR A 145 -2.83 -4.72 4.80
CA THR A 145 -2.60 -4.16 6.15
C THR A 145 -3.27 -2.80 6.33
N CYS A 146 -3.24 -1.94 5.29
CA CYS A 146 -3.96 -0.68 5.28
C CYS A 146 -5.48 -0.88 5.43
N HIS A 147 -6.05 -1.88 4.75
CA HIS A 147 -7.47 -2.23 4.88
C HIS A 147 -7.85 -2.52 6.34
N ARG A 148 -7.07 -3.37 7.02
CA ARG A 148 -7.30 -3.71 8.43
C ARG A 148 -7.22 -2.49 9.33
N LEU A 149 -6.23 -1.64 9.12
CA LEU A 149 -6.09 -0.38 9.85
C LEU A 149 -7.28 0.57 9.62
N ARG A 150 -7.78 0.67 8.39
CA ARG A 150 -8.99 1.45 8.09
C ARG A 150 -10.21 0.91 8.84
N MET A 151 -10.39 -0.40 8.90
CA MET A 151 -11.48 -1.03 9.66
C MET A 151 -11.36 -0.77 11.17
N GLU A 152 -10.15 -0.77 11.73
CA GLU A 152 -9.91 -0.40 13.14
C GLU A 152 -10.29 1.06 13.42
N LEU A 153 -9.87 1.98 12.55
CA LEU A 153 -10.19 3.41 12.67
C LEU A 153 -11.71 3.66 12.58
N GLN A 154 -12.39 3.00 11.64
CA GLN A 154 -13.85 3.10 11.52
C GLN A 154 -14.57 2.55 12.75
N ARG A 155 -14.14 1.39 13.27
CA ARG A 155 -14.69 0.80 14.49
C ARG A 155 -14.51 1.75 15.68
N ASN A 156 -13.31 2.30 15.86
CA ASN A 156 -13.01 3.23 16.95
C ASN A 156 -13.82 4.53 16.84
N GLY A 157 -13.99 5.07 15.62
CA GLY A 157 -14.83 6.24 15.37
C GLY A 157 -16.31 6.00 15.71
N LEU A 158 -16.85 4.82 15.38
CA LEU A 158 -18.22 4.45 15.76
C LEU A 158 -18.38 4.37 17.28
N VAL A 159 -17.44 3.70 17.98
CA VAL A 159 -17.49 3.58 19.45
C VAL A 159 -17.42 4.95 20.12
N ALA A 160 -16.52 5.84 19.67
CA ALA A 160 -16.40 7.20 20.19
C ALA A 160 -17.68 8.03 19.97
N SER A 161 -18.40 7.81 18.87
CA SER A 161 -19.66 8.51 18.59
C SER A 161 -20.82 8.07 19.49
N VAL A 162 -20.82 6.79 19.90
CA VAL A 162 -21.85 6.22 20.81
C VAL A 162 -21.50 6.48 22.27
N HIS A 163 -20.20 6.53 22.59
CA HIS A 163 -19.70 6.75 23.93
C HIS A 163 -18.64 7.88 23.95
N PRO A 164 -19.06 9.15 24.07
CA PRO A 164 -18.15 10.31 23.97
C PRO A 164 -17.17 10.46 25.14
N GLY A 165 -17.28 9.64 26.19
CA GLY A 165 -16.32 9.59 27.31
C GLY A 165 -15.04 8.80 27.01
N TYR A 166 -14.96 8.13 25.86
CA TYR A 166 -13.77 7.39 25.44
C TYR A 166 -12.91 8.29 24.55
N THR A 167 -11.75 8.71 25.04
CA THR A 167 -10.74 9.45 24.28
C THR A 167 -9.56 8.55 23.91
N GLU A 168 -9.00 8.74 22.71
CA GLU A 168 -7.93 7.90 22.16
C GLU A 168 -6.65 7.99 23.02
N LEU A 169 -6.04 6.85 23.34
CA LEU A 169 -4.66 6.81 23.82
C LEU A 169 -3.74 7.07 22.61
N THR A 170 -3.23 8.31 22.52
CA THR A 170 -2.31 8.80 21.49
C THR A 170 -1.00 8.03 21.43
#